data_AF-A0AAW4FAG5-F1
#
_entry.id   AF-A0AAW4FAG5-F1
#
_cell.length_a   1.000
_cell.length_b   1.000
_cell.length_c   1.000
_cell.angle_alpha   90.00
_cell.angle_beta   90.00
_cell.angle_gamma   90.00
#
_symmetry.space_group_name_H-M   'P 1'
#
loop_
_entity.id
_entity.type
_entity.pdbx_description
1 polymer ?
#
loop_
_entity_poly.entity_id
_entity_poly.type
_entity_poly.pdbx_seq_one_letter_code
_entity_poly.pdbx_strand_id
1 'polypeptide(L)'
;EYKYLQQWQSQNLRPEELFSHKYRLSSRKTTDLMAYIHYLSDRRIGFRNRIDLLLNFRILKVKPLVIPERRLALFTSLQLSYYEKSIREKQISLNEYEKVLKESDFKILLERLTSWSVLYLKQHLRRNISTRNSFSAETYRDEFNRFIKRFPVIGSSTHSIINSIGKGALLDYVIIDEASQQDIVPGILGLGCARNVIVVGDRKQLPHVPVLLPNSPSPPAEYYNCEKYSLLDSVCMLFRNMVPVTLLKEHYRCHPKIIQFCNKQFYDNALIPLTLDSGEASLSLIITAKGNHTRNFSNLRELESLEGHYWDEESSRGYIAPYNAQVNLAETVLP
;
A
#
# COMPACT_ATOMS: atom_id res chain seq x y z
N GLU A 1 -11.75 19.62 -0.25
CA GLU A 1 -11.11 20.91 -0.62
C GLU A 1 -11.87 21.66 -1.70
N TYR A 2 -12.00 21.14 -2.93
CA TYR A 2 -12.70 21.84 -4.02
C TYR A 2 -14.11 22.36 -3.65
N LYS A 3 -14.98 21.51 -3.09
CA LYS A 3 -16.33 21.91 -2.61
C LYS A 3 -16.30 23.02 -1.56
N TYR A 4 -15.30 22.98 -0.66
CA TYR A 4 -15.12 24.01 0.37
C TYR A 4 -14.70 25.35 -0.25
N LEU A 5 -13.80 25.32 -1.25
CA LEU A 5 -13.38 26.52 -1.97
C LEU A 5 -14.53 27.16 -2.77
N GLN A 6 -15.41 26.34 -3.35
CA GLN A 6 -16.63 26.83 -4.01
C GLN A 6 -17.58 27.53 -3.03
N GLN A 7 -17.78 26.96 -1.83
CA GLN A 7 -18.58 27.59 -0.77
C GLN A 7 -17.94 28.87 -0.25
N TRP A 8 -16.62 28.88 -0.06
CA TRP A 8 -15.90 30.08 0.35
C TRP A 8 -16.02 31.19 -0.71
N GLN A 9 -15.90 30.83 -1.99
CA GLN A 9 -16.04 31.76 -3.11
C GLN A 9 -17.46 32.37 -3.16
N SER A 10 -18.52 31.57 -3.00
CA SER A 10 -19.89 32.09 -3.04
C SER A 10 -20.23 33.03 -1.88
N GLN A 11 -19.53 32.88 -0.75
CA GLN A 11 -19.75 33.70 0.46
C GLN A 11 -18.87 34.95 0.52
N ASN A 12 -17.67 34.94 -0.10
CA ASN A 12 -16.65 35.96 0.15
C ASN A 12 -16.21 36.76 -1.08
N LEU A 13 -16.53 36.33 -2.31
CA LEU A 13 -16.04 36.96 -3.55
C LEU A 13 -17.16 37.63 -4.34
N ARG A 14 -16.93 38.88 -4.78
CA ARG A 14 -17.76 39.55 -5.78
C ARG A 14 -17.37 39.09 -7.19
N PRO A 15 -18.30 38.98 -8.16
CA PRO A 15 -18.00 38.51 -9.52
C PRO A 15 -16.89 39.29 -10.24
N GLU A 16 -16.72 40.57 -9.91
CA GLU A 16 -15.73 41.47 -10.51
C GLU A 16 -14.29 41.21 -10.04
N GLU A 17 -14.13 40.48 -8.93
CA GLU A 17 -12.83 40.11 -8.35
C GLU A 17 -12.38 38.71 -8.81
N LEU A 18 -13.18 38.03 -9.64
CA LEU A 18 -12.85 36.75 -10.26
C LEU A 18 -11.78 36.93 -11.33
N PHE A 19 -10.56 36.52 -11.00
CA PHE A 19 -9.43 36.53 -11.93
C PHE A 19 -9.45 35.37 -12.95
N SER A 20 -10.38 34.40 -12.81
CA SER A 20 -10.31 33.05 -13.39
C SER A 20 -10.39 32.95 -14.92
N HIS A 21 -10.81 34.01 -15.63
CA HIS A 21 -10.91 33.97 -17.10
C HIS A 21 -9.92 34.87 -17.84
N LYS A 22 -9.20 35.77 -17.15
CA LYS A 22 -8.31 36.74 -17.81
C LYS A 22 -6.93 36.18 -18.18
N TYR A 23 -6.47 35.14 -17.49
CA TYR A 23 -5.14 34.56 -17.68
C TYR A 23 -5.26 33.06 -17.97
N ARG A 24 -5.13 32.68 -19.25
CA ARG A 24 -5.11 31.27 -19.68
C ARG A 24 -3.78 30.62 -19.30
N LEU A 25 -3.61 30.26 -18.03
CA LEU A 25 -2.41 29.58 -17.54
C LEU A 25 -2.56 28.05 -17.66
N SER A 26 -1.43 27.36 -17.86
CA SER A 26 -1.37 25.90 -17.72
C SER A 26 -1.44 25.51 -16.24
N SER A 27 -1.85 24.29 -15.91
CA SER A 27 -1.95 23.82 -14.51
C SER A 27 -0.62 24.03 -13.75
N ARG A 28 0.51 23.74 -14.42
CA ARG A 28 1.88 24.00 -13.92
C ARG A 28 2.16 25.50 -13.70
N LYS A 29 1.79 26.36 -14.65
CA LYS A 29 1.98 27.82 -14.47
C LYS A 29 1.07 28.40 -13.39
N THR A 30 -0.10 27.82 -13.16
CA THR A 30 -0.99 28.23 -12.07
C THR A 30 -0.36 27.88 -10.72
N THR A 31 0.21 26.68 -10.55
CA THR A 31 0.93 26.31 -9.33
C THR A 31 2.18 27.16 -9.11
N ASP A 32 2.94 27.44 -10.18
CA ASP A 32 4.12 28.31 -10.12
C ASP A 32 3.74 29.74 -9.67
N LEU A 33 2.62 30.26 -10.18
CA LEU A 33 2.10 31.57 -9.77
C LEU A 33 1.62 31.56 -8.32
N MET A 34 0.94 30.51 -7.87
CA MET A 34 0.50 30.38 -6.48
C MET A 34 1.70 30.36 -5.52
N ALA A 35 2.73 29.57 -5.82
CA ALA A 35 3.97 29.54 -5.05
C ALA A 35 4.67 30.91 -5.03
N TYR A 36 4.67 31.60 -6.17
CA TYR A 36 5.25 32.93 -6.28
C TYR A 36 4.46 33.99 -5.50
N ILE A 37 3.12 33.93 -5.49
CA ILE A 37 2.27 34.80 -4.67
C ILE A 37 2.52 34.55 -3.18
N HIS A 38 2.67 33.29 -2.78
CA HIS A 38 3.03 32.94 -1.41
C HIS A 38 4.42 33.48 -1.03
N TYR A 39 5.43 33.34 -1.89
CA TYR A 39 6.75 33.94 -1.67
C TYR A 39 6.71 35.47 -1.52
N LEU A 40 5.78 36.14 -2.20
CA LEU A 40 5.56 37.58 -2.10
C LEU A 40 4.74 38.00 -0.87
N SER A 41 4.22 37.07 -0.05
CA SER A 41 3.29 37.40 1.04
C SER A 41 3.88 38.39 2.05
N ASP A 42 5.19 38.27 2.30
CA ASP A 42 5.93 38.97 3.37
C ASP A 42 6.91 40.01 2.82
N ARG A 43 6.91 40.24 1.50
CA ARG A 43 7.91 41.09 0.82
C ARG A 43 7.26 42.25 0.10
N ARG A 44 7.93 43.42 0.10
CA ARG A 44 7.56 44.53 -0.79
C ARG A 44 7.82 44.13 -2.24
N ILE A 45 6.82 44.35 -3.10
CA ILE A 45 6.92 44.04 -4.52
C ILE A 45 7.81 45.06 -5.23
N GLY A 46 9.09 44.73 -5.38
CA GLY A 46 10.09 45.53 -6.09
C GLY A 46 9.99 45.44 -7.61
N PHE A 47 10.83 46.21 -8.32
CA PHE A 47 10.84 46.27 -9.79
C PHE A 47 11.13 44.91 -10.46
N ARG A 48 12.10 44.15 -9.92
CA ARG A 48 12.41 42.79 -10.40
C ARG A 48 11.19 41.86 -10.33
N ASN A 49 10.47 41.88 -9.21
CA ASN A 49 9.28 41.07 -9.01
C ASN A 49 8.15 41.41 -10.02
N ARG A 50 8.05 42.68 -10.45
CA ARG A 50 7.09 43.12 -11.46
C ARG A 50 7.47 42.64 -12.86
N ILE A 51 8.76 42.62 -13.18
CA ILE A 51 9.26 42.04 -14.43
C ILE A 51 8.97 40.55 -14.46
N ASP A 52 9.22 39.81 -13.37
CA ASP A 52 8.95 38.38 -13.31
C ASP A 52 7.46 38.06 -13.47
N LEU A 53 6.57 38.85 -12.84
CA LEU A 53 5.13 38.72 -13.00
C LEU A 53 4.67 38.97 -14.45
N LEU A 54 5.32 39.89 -15.15
CA LEU A 54 5.03 40.20 -16.54
C LEU A 54 5.53 39.11 -17.49
N LEU A 55 6.80 38.68 -17.35
CA LEU A 55 7.43 37.74 -18.27
C LEU A 55 6.88 36.32 -18.09
N ASN A 56 6.75 35.85 -16.85
CA ASN A 56 6.39 34.45 -16.58
C ASN A 56 4.87 34.22 -16.57
N PHE A 57 4.11 35.21 -16.08
CA PHE A 57 2.67 35.08 -15.81
C PHE A 57 1.79 36.08 -16.56
N ARG A 58 2.38 37.06 -17.28
CA ARG A 58 1.69 38.13 -18.03
C ARG A 58 0.83 39.06 -17.16
N ILE A 59 1.15 39.20 -15.88
CA ILE A 59 0.39 40.03 -14.93
C ILE A 59 0.96 41.45 -14.91
N LEU A 60 0.20 42.40 -15.49
CA LEU A 60 0.57 43.83 -15.55
C LEU A 60 0.11 44.61 -14.31
N LYS A 61 -1.05 44.27 -13.74
CA LYS A 61 -1.65 44.98 -12.60
C LYS A 61 -1.28 44.30 -11.28
N VAL A 62 -0.30 44.88 -10.58
CA VAL A 62 0.22 44.37 -9.30
C VAL A 62 -0.54 44.88 -8.07
N LYS A 63 -1.39 45.90 -8.21
CA LYS A 63 -2.18 46.47 -7.09
C LYS A 63 -2.97 45.41 -6.29
N PRO A 64 -3.64 44.41 -6.92
CA PRO A 64 -4.35 43.34 -6.20
C PRO A 64 -3.45 42.43 -5.36
N LEU A 65 -2.15 42.33 -5.69
CA LEU A 65 -1.18 41.50 -4.97
C LEU A 65 -0.63 42.15 -3.70
N VAL A 66 -0.79 43.48 -3.57
CA VAL A 66 -0.29 44.25 -2.42
C VAL A 66 -1.32 44.29 -1.28
N ILE A 67 -2.61 44.25 -1.61
CA ILE A 67 -3.70 44.28 -0.63
C ILE A 67 -3.96 42.85 -0.14
N PRO A 68 -3.84 42.56 1.18
CA PRO A 68 -3.96 41.20 1.71
C PRO A 68 -5.24 40.47 1.31
N GLU A 69 -6.40 41.14 1.39
CA GLU A 69 -7.71 40.57 1.03
C GLU A 69 -7.79 40.22 -0.46
N ARG A 70 -7.36 41.13 -1.33
CA ARG A 70 -7.35 40.89 -2.80
C ARG A 70 -6.34 39.85 -3.22
N ARG A 71 -5.22 39.74 -2.51
CA ARG A 71 -4.22 38.70 -2.71
C ARG A 71 -4.78 37.33 -2.31
N LEU A 72 -5.49 37.25 -1.20
CA LEU A 72 -6.18 36.02 -0.77
C LEU A 72 -7.26 35.62 -1.78
N ALA A 73 -8.11 36.56 -2.21
CA ALA A 73 -9.09 36.33 -3.26
C ALA A 73 -8.45 35.85 -4.58
N LEU A 74 -7.34 36.46 -4.99
CA LEU A 74 -6.58 36.03 -6.16
C LEU A 74 -6.04 34.60 -5.98
N PHE A 75 -5.41 34.32 -4.85
CA PHE A 75 -4.87 33.00 -4.54
C PHE A 75 -5.96 31.92 -4.57
N THR A 76 -7.09 32.17 -3.91
CA THR A 76 -8.23 31.25 -3.91
C THR A 76 -8.80 31.06 -5.32
N SER A 77 -8.89 32.12 -6.14
CA SER A 77 -9.38 32.03 -7.52
C SER A 77 -8.45 31.20 -8.42
N LEU A 78 -7.14 31.32 -8.22
CA LEU A 78 -6.14 30.51 -8.92
C LEU A 78 -6.22 29.05 -8.49
N GLN A 79 -6.39 28.80 -7.19
CA GLN A 79 -6.57 27.45 -6.65
C GLN A 79 -7.84 26.79 -7.21
N LEU A 80 -8.94 27.52 -7.30
CA LEU A 80 -10.20 27.06 -7.90
C LEU A 80 -10.02 26.73 -9.38
N SER A 81 -9.42 27.63 -10.15
CA SER A 81 -9.14 27.41 -11.58
C SER A 81 -8.22 26.22 -11.82
N TYR A 82 -7.24 26.00 -10.94
CA TYR A 82 -6.40 24.81 -10.95
C TYR A 82 -7.23 23.53 -10.76
N TYR A 83 -8.07 23.47 -9.72
CA TYR A 83 -8.91 22.29 -9.48
C TYR A 83 -9.90 22.05 -10.63
N GLU A 84 -10.58 23.08 -11.14
CA GLU A 84 -11.49 22.95 -12.29
C GLU A 84 -10.79 22.33 -13.50
N LYS A 85 -9.59 22.85 -13.82
CA LYS A 85 -8.79 22.34 -14.93
C LYS A 85 -8.31 20.92 -14.68
N SER A 86 -7.78 20.64 -13.49
CA SER A 86 -7.29 19.30 -13.14
C SER A 86 -8.43 18.27 -13.14
N ILE A 87 -9.62 18.62 -12.65
CA ILE A 87 -10.81 17.76 -12.69
C ILE A 87 -11.20 17.50 -14.14
N ARG A 88 -11.23 18.55 -14.98
CA ARG A 88 -11.55 18.41 -16.41
C ARG A 88 -10.56 17.50 -17.14
N GLU A 89 -9.25 17.70 -16.93
CA GLU A 89 -8.20 16.86 -17.50
C GLU A 89 -8.38 15.39 -17.07
N LYS A 90 -8.63 15.15 -15.78
CA LYS A 90 -8.90 13.79 -15.26
C LYS A 90 -10.19 13.18 -15.82
N GLN A 91 -11.25 13.96 -15.99
CA GLN A 91 -12.50 13.48 -16.58
C GLN A 91 -12.32 13.10 -18.06
N ILE A 92 -11.53 13.86 -18.81
CA ILE A 92 -11.19 13.51 -20.20
C ILE A 92 -10.46 12.17 -20.24
N SER A 93 -9.40 12.01 -19.44
CA SER A 93 -8.67 10.73 -19.37
C SER A 93 -9.55 9.58 -18.91
N LEU A 94 -10.43 9.80 -17.93
CA LEU A 94 -11.38 8.78 -17.49
C LEU A 94 -12.29 8.32 -18.64
N ASN A 95 -12.89 9.27 -19.37
CA ASN A 95 -13.76 8.97 -20.50
C ASN A 95 -13.00 8.20 -21.61
N GLU A 96 -11.73 8.54 -21.86
CA GLU A 96 -10.87 7.82 -22.80
C GLU A 96 -10.65 6.37 -22.35
N TYR A 97 -10.30 6.14 -21.08
CA TYR A 97 -10.12 4.80 -20.54
C TYR A 97 -11.43 3.99 -20.51
N GLU A 98 -12.55 4.59 -20.12
CA GLU A 98 -13.86 3.94 -20.14
C GLU A 98 -14.26 3.53 -21.55
N LYS A 99 -13.92 4.33 -22.57
CA LYS A 99 -14.17 3.98 -23.97
C LYS A 99 -13.35 2.75 -24.37
N VAL A 100 -12.06 2.73 -24.07
CA VAL A 100 -11.18 1.57 -24.35
C VAL A 100 -11.68 0.31 -23.65
N LEU A 101 -12.13 0.43 -22.39
CA LEU A 101 -12.67 -0.68 -21.60
C LEU A 101 -14.05 -1.15 -22.06
N LYS A 102 -14.85 -0.32 -22.71
CA LYS A 102 -16.14 -0.72 -23.32
C LYS A 102 -15.93 -1.38 -24.68
N GLU A 103 -14.97 -0.90 -25.46
CA GLU A 103 -14.64 -1.46 -26.78
C GLU A 103 -13.86 -2.79 -26.66
N SER A 104 -13.11 -2.96 -25.57
CA SER A 104 -12.37 -4.19 -25.27
C SER A 104 -13.12 -4.98 -24.21
N ASP A 105 -13.52 -6.23 -24.48
CA ASP A 105 -14.07 -7.13 -23.45
C ASP A 105 -12.98 -7.59 -22.48
N PHE A 106 -12.48 -6.67 -21.64
CA PHE A 106 -11.33 -6.89 -20.76
C PHE A 106 -11.52 -8.12 -19.89
N LYS A 107 -12.72 -8.32 -19.33
CA LYS A 107 -13.05 -9.47 -18.51
C LYS A 107 -12.88 -10.79 -19.27
N ILE A 108 -13.42 -10.87 -20.49
CA ILE A 108 -13.30 -12.07 -21.34
C ILE A 108 -11.85 -12.30 -21.75
N LEU A 109 -11.11 -11.24 -22.07
CA LEU A 109 -9.70 -11.34 -22.44
C LEU A 109 -8.84 -11.82 -21.26
N LEU A 110 -9.08 -11.29 -20.06
CA LEU A 110 -8.37 -11.70 -18.84
C LEU A 110 -8.70 -13.15 -18.47
N GLU A 111 -9.97 -13.56 -18.55
CA GLU A 111 -10.39 -14.95 -18.33
C GLU A 111 -9.74 -15.91 -19.33
N ARG A 112 -9.69 -15.54 -20.62
CA ARG A 112 -9.01 -16.33 -21.66
C ARG A 112 -7.50 -16.43 -21.40
N LEU A 113 -6.85 -15.31 -21.12
CA LEU A 113 -5.41 -15.25 -20.82
C LEU A 113 -5.08 -16.14 -19.61
N THR A 114 -5.85 -16.01 -18.54
CA THR A 114 -5.67 -16.81 -17.30
C THR A 114 -5.84 -18.29 -17.61
N SER A 115 -6.93 -18.65 -18.29
CA SER A 115 -7.22 -20.05 -18.65
C SER A 115 -6.14 -20.66 -19.55
N TRP A 116 -5.71 -19.93 -20.59
CA TRP A 116 -4.68 -20.40 -21.52
C TRP A 116 -3.30 -20.48 -20.88
N SER A 117 -2.95 -19.53 -19.99
CA SER A 117 -1.67 -19.55 -19.27
C SER A 117 -1.56 -20.80 -18.38
N VAL A 118 -2.61 -21.13 -17.64
CA VAL A 118 -2.68 -22.33 -16.79
C VAL A 118 -2.64 -23.60 -17.64
N LEU A 119 -3.34 -23.62 -18.78
CA LEU A 119 -3.34 -24.77 -19.69
C LEU A 119 -1.95 -25.00 -20.29
N TYR A 120 -1.29 -23.93 -20.75
CA TYR A 120 0.06 -23.99 -21.28
C TYR A 120 1.06 -24.49 -20.22
N LEU A 121 0.98 -23.97 -18.99
CA LEU A 121 1.79 -24.43 -17.87
C LEU A 121 1.55 -25.93 -17.61
N LYS A 122 0.29 -26.37 -17.49
CA LYS A 122 -0.04 -27.78 -17.27
C LYS A 122 0.49 -28.68 -18.40
N GLN A 123 0.39 -28.23 -19.65
CA GLN A 123 0.94 -28.96 -20.80
C GLN A 123 2.46 -29.06 -20.75
N HIS A 124 3.14 -27.96 -20.41
CA HIS A 124 4.59 -27.92 -20.26
C HIS A 124 5.06 -28.86 -19.14
N LEU A 125 4.40 -28.84 -17.98
CA LEU A 125 4.70 -29.72 -16.85
C LEU A 125 4.49 -31.19 -17.23
N ARG A 126 3.39 -31.53 -17.93
CA ARG A 126 3.14 -32.91 -18.39
C ARG A 126 4.19 -33.43 -19.37
N ARG A 127 4.72 -32.56 -20.24
CA ARG A 127 5.73 -32.94 -21.24
C ARG A 127 7.11 -33.14 -20.63
N ASN A 128 7.48 -32.30 -19.67
CA ASN A 128 8.86 -32.24 -19.17
C ASN A 128 9.08 -33.01 -17.86
N ILE A 129 8.01 -33.31 -17.11
CA ILE A 129 8.12 -34.00 -15.81
C ILE A 129 7.77 -35.49 -15.95
N SER A 130 8.80 -36.35 -15.99
CA SER A 130 8.66 -37.82 -16.00
C SER A 130 8.03 -38.34 -14.72
N THR A 131 7.09 -39.29 -14.78
CA THR A 131 6.43 -39.94 -13.62
C THR A 131 7.10 -41.22 -13.15
N ARG A 132 8.19 -41.65 -13.80
CA ARG A 132 8.76 -42.99 -13.60
C ARG A 132 9.66 -43.12 -12.37
N ASN A 133 10.18 -42.02 -11.85
CA ASN A 133 11.09 -42.04 -10.69
C ASN A 133 10.26 -41.96 -9.40
N SER A 134 10.43 -42.94 -8.52
CA SER A 134 10.01 -42.86 -7.11
C SER A 134 11.19 -42.38 -6.26
N PHE A 135 10.88 -41.64 -5.20
CA PHE A 135 11.84 -41.17 -4.21
C PHE A 135 11.28 -41.45 -2.83
N SER A 136 12.17 -41.77 -1.88
CA SER A 136 11.83 -41.90 -0.45
C SER A 136 12.48 -40.77 0.35
N ALA A 137 12.09 -40.63 1.62
CA ALA A 137 12.66 -39.61 2.51
C ALA A 137 14.18 -39.79 2.71
N GLU A 138 14.68 -41.00 2.53
CA GLU A 138 16.08 -41.37 2.69
C GLU A 138 16.87 -41.16 1.40
N THR A 139 16.27 -41.40 0.23
CA THR A 139 16.99 -41.47 -1.06
C THR A 139 16.97 -40.18 -1.86
N TYR A 140 15.99 -39.29 -1.64
CA TYR A 140 15.81 -38.12 -2.51
C TYR A 140 16.97 -37.12 -2.48
N ARG A 141 17.70 -37.04 -1.36
CA ARG A 141 18.84 -36.12 -1.20
C ARG A 141 20.08 -36.60 -1.95
N ASP A 142 20.29 -37.92 -2.01
CA ASP A 142 21.40 -38.50 -2.76
C ASP A 142 21.13 -38.40 -4.27
N GLU A 143 19.86 -38.53 -4.67
CA GLU A 143 19.41 -38.37 -6.05
C GLU A 143 18.83 -36.97 -6.34
N PHE A 144 19.31 -35.93 -5.66
CA PHE A 144 18.67 -34.60 -5.68
C PHE A 144 18.50 -34.02 -7.08
N ASN A 145 19.47 -34.20 -7.97
CA ASN A 145 19.38 -33.75 -9.37
C ASN A 145 18.23 -34.42 -10.15
N ARG A 146 17.91 -35.68 -9.85
CA ARG A 146 16.73 -36.36 -10.43
C ARG A 146 15.45 -35.92 -9.73
N PHE A 147 15.52 -35.68 -8.42
CA PHE A 147 14.40 -35.21 -7.61
C PHE A 147 13.89 -33.85 -8.10
N ILE A 148 14.76 -32.85 -8.28
CA ILE A 148 14.35 -31.51 -8.75
C ILE A 148 13.81 -31.50 -10.19
N LYS A 149 14.26 -32.44 -11.04
CA LYS A 149 13.69 -32.63 -12.38
C LYS A 149 12.26 -33.17 -12.33
N ARG A 150 11.92 -33.92 -11.28
CA ARG A 150 10.55 -34.39 -11.01
C ARG A 150 9.71 -33.35 -10.27
N PHE A 151 10.31 -32.65 -9.31
CA PHE A 151 9.67 -31.69 -8.43
C PHE A 151 10.42 -30.35 -8.55
N PRO A 152 10.13 -29.55 -9.59
CA PRO A 152 10.86 -28.30 -9.84
C PRO A 152 10.56 -27.21 -8.81
N VAL A 153 9.52 -27.40 -7.98
CA VAL A 153 9.15 -26.49 -6.89
C VAL A 153 9.15 -27.29 -5.60
N ILE A 154 9.88 -26.80 -4.61
CA ILE A 154 10.01 -27.40 -3.27
C ILE A 154 9.54 -26.36 -2.26
N GLY A 155 8.59 -26.74 -1.40
CA GLY A 155 8.23 -25.97 -0.22
C GLY A 155 9.08 -26.40 0.97
N SER A 156 9.67 -25.45 1.69
CA SER A 156 10.38 -25.70 2.94
C SER A 156 10.34 -24.46 3.82
N SER A 157 10.54 -24.64 5.13
CA SER A 157 10.81 -23.51 6.01
C SER A 157 12.25 -23.03 5.82
N THR A 158 12.49 -21.77 6.17
CA THR A 158 13.83 -21.15 6.19
C THR A 158 14.82 -21.94 7.07
N HIS A 159 14.33 -22.57 8.14
CA HIS A 159 15.12 -23.39 9.05
C HIS A 159 15.52 -24.75 8.47
N SER A 160 14.65 -25.36 7.65
CA SER A 160 14.82 -26.73 7.19
C SER A 160 15.52 -26.82 5.83
N ILE A 161 15.52 -25.75 5.03
CA ILE A 161 15.94 -25.79 3.62
C ILE A 161 17.33 -26.39 3.40
N ILE A 162 18.33 -26.02 4.21
CA ILE A 162 19.70 -26.55 4.07
C ILE A 162 19.74 -28.07 4.31
N ASN A 163 18.91 -28.57 5.23
CA ASN A 163 18.83 -29.98 5.53
C ASN A 163 17.91 -30.75 4.56
N SER A 164 17.06 -30.04 3.82
CA SER A 164 16.16 -30.63 2.82
C SER A 164 16.79 -30.74 1.44
N ILE A 165 17.86 -30.02 1.14
CA ILE A 165 18.53 -30.11 -0.17
C ILE A 165 19.65 -31.16 -0.18
N GLY A 166 20.00 -31.61 -1.38
CA GLY A 166 21.18 -32.45 -1.60
C GLY A 166 22.45 -31.72 -1.15
N LYS A 167 23.43 -32.47 -0.63
CA LYS A 167 24.67 -31.88 -0.12
C LYS A 167 25.42 -31.14 -1.24
N GLY A 168 25.66 -29.84 -1.05
CA GLY A 168 26.30 -28.98 -2.06
C GLY A 168 25.42 -28.62 -3.25
N ALA A 169 24.12 -28.93 -3.21
CA ALA A 169 23.19 -28.50 -4.24
C ALA A 169 22.97 -26.98 -4.17
N LEU A 170 22.80 -26.36 -5.35
CA LEU A 170 22.53 -24.93 -5.50
C LEU A 170 21.26 -24.76 -6.32
N LEU A 171 20.26 -24.10 -5.74
CA LEU A 171 18.99 -23.80 -6.38
C LEU A 171 19.12 -22.61 -7.33
N ASP A 172 18.35 -22.59 -8.41
CA ASP A 172 18.34 -21.45 -9.33
C ASP A 172 17.68 -20.23 -8.68
N TYR A 173 16.58 -20.44 -7.95
CA TYR A 173 15.81 -19.42 -7.25
C TYR A 173 15.37 -19.90 -5.87
N VAL A 174 15.36 -18.99 -4.90
CA VAL A 174 14.65 -19.11 -3.63
C VAL A 174 13.71 -17.93 -3.48
N ILE A 175 12.45 -18.21 -3.13
CA ILE A 175 11.45 -17.19 -2.79
C ILE A 175 11.19 -17.32 -1.30
N ILE A 176 11.48 -16.26 -0.55
CA ILE A 176 11.21 -16.19 0.88
C ILE A 176 9.96 -15.36 1.07
N ASP A 177 8.85 -16.02 1.40
CA ASP A 177 7.58 -15.37 1.71
C ASP A 177 7.53 -14.95 3.18
N GLU A 178 6.67 -13.98 3.50
CA GLU A 178 6.48 -13.41 4.85
C GLU A 178 7.79 -12.95 5.52
N ALA A 179 8.75 -12.45 4.74
CA ALA A 179 10.08 -12.07 5.20
C ALA A 179 10.09 -10.91 6.20
N SER A 180 9.01 -10.13 6.30
CA SER A 180 8.81 -9.12 7.36
C SER A 180 8.58 -9.73 8.74
N GLN A 181 8.15 -10.99 8.79
CA GLN A 181 7.90 -11.75 10.02
C GLN A 181 9.01 -12.76 10.33
N GLN A 182 10.02 -12.88 9.46
CA GLN A 182 11.12 -13.83 9.61
C GLN A 182 12.34 -13.19 10.30
N ASP A 183 12.96 -13.95 11.20
CA ASP A 183 14.29 -13.64 11.75
C ASP A 183 15.38 -13.69 10.67
N ILE A 184 16.44 -12.91 10.86
CA ILE A 184 17.58 -12.84 9.93
C ILE A 184 18.31 -14.20 9.85
N VAL A 185 18.59 -14.83 11.00
CA VAL A 185 19.44 -16.04 11.09
C VAL A 185 18.88 -17.23 10.27
N PRO A 186 17.62 -17.65 10.40
CA PRO A 186 17.08 -18.69 9.53
C PRO A 186 16.91 -18.19 8.10
N GLY A 187 16.61 -16.90 7.89
CA GLY A 187 16.47 -16.31 6.56
C GLY A 187 17.73 -16.42 5.70
N ILE A 188 18.91 -16.20 6.29
CA ILE A 188 20.19 -16.27 5.54
C ILE A 188 20.51 -17.68 5.03
N LEU A 189 19.95 -18.72 5.65
CA LEU A 189 20.16 -20.11 5.22
C LEU A 189 19.61 -20.33 3.81
N GLY A 190 18.46 -19.71 3.49
CA GLY A 190 17.88 -19.72 2.15
C GLY A 190 18.71 -18.93 1.13
N LEU A 191 19.40 -17.86 1.58
CA LEU A 191 20.30 -17.07 0.72
C LEU A 191 21.54 -17.87 0.31
N GLY A 192 22.07 -18.70 1.22
CA GLY A 192 23.27 -19.50 0.98
C GLY A 192 23.10 -20.66 0.01
N CYS A 193 21.86 -21.08 -0.28
CA CYS A 193 21.57 -22.23 -1.14
C CYS A 193 21.03 -21.87 -2.53
N ALA A 194 21.07 -20.60 -2.94
CA ALA A 194 20.46 -20.15 -4.19
C ALA A 194 21.35 -19.21 -5.01
N ARG A 195 21.18 -19.24 -6.34
CA ARG A 195 21.80 -18.26 -7.26
C ARG A 195 21.06 -16.93 -7.26
N ASN A 196 19.74 -16.98 -7.20
CA ASN A 196 18.86 -15.82 -7.20
C ASN A 196 17.89 -15.90 -6.03
N VAL A 197 17.57 -14.75 -5.44
CA VAL A 197 16.67 -14.68 -4.28
C VAL A 197 15.61 -13.63 -4.53
N ILE A 198 14.35 -13.99 -4.23
CA ILE A 198 13.23 -13.06 -4.16
C ILE A 198 12.75 -13.04 -2.70
N VAL A 199 12.72 -11.85 -2.11
CA VAL A 199 12.25 -11.65 -0.72
C VAL A 199 10.91 -10.94 -0.78
N VAL A 200 9.88 -11.56 -0.22
CA VAL A 200 8.49 -11.10 -0.26
C VAL A 200 8.01 -10.88 1.17
N GLY A 201 7.32 -9.77 1.41
CA GLY A 201 6.75 -9.45 2.72
C GLY A 201 6.27 -8.00 2.76
N ASP A 202 5.72 -7.60 3.90
CA ASP A 202 5.16 -6.27 4.09
C ASP A 202 5.69 -5.61 5.36
N ARG A 203 6.50 -4.57 5.18
CA ARG A 203 7.12 -3.78 6.25
C ARG A 203 6.13 -2.91 7.02
N LYS A 204 4.87 -2.83 6.57
CA LYS A 204 3.78 -2.10 7.25
C LYS A 204 2.91 -3.01 8.10
N GLN A 205 3.13 -4.32 8.05
CA GLN A 205 2.44 -5.31 8.89
C GLN A 205 3.25 -5.65 10.14
N LEU A 206 2.86 -6.72 10.84
CA LEU A 206 3.51 -7.14 12.07
C LEU A 206 5.00 -7.43 11.81
N PRO A 207 5.91 -6.90 12.66
CA PRO A 207 7.31 -7.27 12.62
C PRO A 207 7.49 -8.69 13.17
N HIS A 208 8.69 -9.24 12.97
CA HIS A 208 9.12 -10.47 13.64
C HIS A 208 9.11 -10.28 15.17
N VAL A 209 8.88 -11.37 15.90
CA VAL A 209 8.97 -11.37 17.37
C VAL A 209 10.33 -11.93 17.74
N PRO A 210 11.31 -11.10 18.12
CA PRO A 210 12.66 -11.55 18.38
C PRO A 210 12.72 -12.42 19.64
N VAL A 211 13.45 -13.53 19.56
CA VAL A 211 13.84 -14.28 20.75
C VAL A 211 15.03 -13.56 21.40
N LEU A 212 14.76 -12.87 22.51
CA LEU A 212 15.80 -12.18 23.27
C LEU A 212 16.68 -13.22 23.98
N LEU A 213 17.93 -13.35 23.53
CA LEU A 213 18.92 -14.19 24.17
C LEU A 213 19.74 -13.34 25.15
N PRO A 214 19.76 -13.64 26.46
CA PRO A 214 20.62 -12.93 27.38
C PRO A 214 22.09 -13.12 26.98
N ASN A 215 22.83 -12.00 26.87
CA ASN A 215 24.21 -11.93 26.39
C ASN A 215 24.41 -12.20 24.88
N SER A 216 23.45 -11.81 24.04
CA SER A 216 23.66 -11.79 22.58
C SER A 216 24.89 -10.93 22.23
N PRO A 217 25.80 -11.41 21.37
CA PRO A 217 26.94 -10.62 20.93
C PRO A 217 26.45 -9.41 20.14
N SER A 218 27.16 -8.29 20.23
CA SER A 218 26.85 -7.10 19.42
C SER A 218 26.84 -7.46 17.94
N PRO A 219 25.82 -7.05 17.16
CA PRO A 219 25.76 -7.38 15.75
C PRO A 219 26.95 -6.76 15.00
N PRO A 220 27.53 -7.44 14.00
CA PRO A 220 28.66 -6.90 13.24
C PRO A 220 28.36 -5.59 12.52
N ALA A 221 27.09 -5.34 12.19
CA ALA A 221 26.57 -4.09 11.65
C ALA A 221 25.10 -3.92 12.05
N GLU A 222 24.61 -2.68 12.07
CA GLU A 222 23.25 -2.35 12.53
C GLU A 222 22.15 -3.09 11.74
N TYR A 223 22.31 -3.23 10.43
CA TYR A 223 21.37 -3.96 9.59
C TYR A 223 21.40 -5.48 9.80
N TYR A 224 22.32 -6.02 10.62
CA TYR A 224 22.32 -7.43 11.07
C TYR A 224 21.77 -7.60 12.48
N ASN A 225 21.19 -6.56 13.07
CA ASN A 225 20.59 -6.63 14.39
C ASN A 225 19.31 -7.47 14.35
N CYS A 226 19.43 -8.74 14.75
CA CYS A 226 18.35 -9.73 14.75
C CYS A 226 17.25 -9.42 15.78
N GLU A 227 17.57 -8.65 16.83
CA GLU A 227 16.57 -8.25 17.83
C GLU A 227 15.68 -7.10 17.31
N LYS A 228 16.19 -6.30 16.37
CA LYS A 228 15.54 -5.07 15.92
C LYS A 228 14.91 -5.19 14.54
N TYR A 229 15.49 -5.98 13.65
CA TYR A 229 15.11 -6.01 12.24
C TYR A 229 14.72 -7.40 11.76
N SER A 230 13.65 -7.43 10.98
CA SER A 230 13.25 -8.60 10.20
C SER A 230 14.25 -8.87 9.08
N LEU A 231 14.19 -10.05 8.47
CA LEU A 231 14.95 -10.36 7.25
C LEU A 231 14.69 -9.30 6.16
N LEU A 232 13.42 -8.92 5.94
CA LEU A 232 13.06 -7.93 4.92
C LEU A 232 13.65 -6.55 5.22
N ASP A 233 13.55 -6.07 6.46
CA ASP A 233 14.14 -4.77 6.84
C ASP A 233 15.66 -4.77 6.70
N SER A 234 16.31 -5.86 7.14
CA SER A 234 17.76 -6.05 7.00
C SER A 234 18.20 -5.95 5.54
N VAL A 235 17.55 -6.68 4.64
CA VAL A 235 17.83 -6.69 3.20
C VAL A 235 17.60 -5.30 2.59
N CYS A 236 16.47 -4.64 2.92
CA CYS A 236 16.19 -3.29 2.44
C CYS A 236 17.23 -2.26 2.92
N MET A 237 17.71 -2.37 4.17
CA MET A 237 18.73 -1.47 4.71
C MET A 237 20.11 -1.69 4.08
N LEU A 238 20.48 -2.95 3.85
CA LEU A 238 21.75 -3.34 3.25
C LEU A 238 21.84 -2.88 1.79
N PHE A 239 20.84 -3.23 0.98
CA PHE A 239 20.89 -2.97 -0.46
C PHE A 239 20.31 -1.61 -0.86
N ARG A 240 19.48 -0.98 -0.04
CA ARG A 240 18.85 0.33 -0.31
C ARG A 240 18.22 0.37 -1.71
N ASN A 241 18.79 1.14 -2.62
CA ASN A 241 18.31 1.33 -3.99
C ASN A 241 19.10 0.50 -5.02
N MET A 242 20.00 -0.39 -4.58
CA MET A 242 20.80 -1.25 -5.47
C MET A 242 20.00 -2.42 -6.04
N VAL A 243 18.87 -2.77 -5.41
CA VAL A 243 17.98 -3.85 -5.84
C VAL A 243 16.59 -3.31 -6.16
N PRO A 244 15.89 -3.88 -7.16
CA PRO A 244 14.53 -3.47 -7.48
C PRO A 244 13.56 -3.85 -6.36
N VAL A 245 12.67 -2.93 -6.02
CA VAL A 245 11.58 -3.14 -5.05
C VAL A 245 10.26 -2.81 -5.73
N THR A 246 9.31 -3.75 -5.67
CA THR A 246 8.01 -3.62 -6.33
C THR A 246 6.89 -3.78 -5.32
N LEU A 247 6.05 -2.74 -5.18
CA LEU A 247 4.79 -2.83 -4.44
C LEU A 247 3.70 -3.43 -5.34
N LEU A 248 3.09 -4.52 -4.90
CA LEU A 248 1.87 -5.05 -5.52
C LEU A 248 0.71 -4.14 -5.13
N LYS A 249 0.11 -3.47 -6.11
CA LYS A 249 -0.88 -2.41 -5.87
C LYS A 249 -2.31 -2.93 -5.76
N GLU A 250 -2.63 -4.01 -6.45
CA GLU A 250 -4.00 -4.50 -6.60
C GLU A 250 -4.47 -5.19 -5.31
N HIS A 251 -5.60 -4.72 -4.76
CA HIS A 251 -6.18 -5.24 -3.53
C HIS A 251 -7.55 -5.87 -3.78
N TYR A 252 -7.67 -7.16 -3.47
CA TYR A 252 -8.84 -7.99 -3.80
C TYR A 252 -9.66 -8.43 -2.59
N ARG A 253 -9.25 -8.10 -1.35
CA ARG A 253 -9.81 -8.69 -0.14
C ARG A 253 -10.96 -7.87 0.46
N CYS A 254 -10.67 -6.65 0.89
CA CYS A 254 -11.60 -5.84 1.67
C CYS A 254 -12.41 -4.90 0.78
N HIS A 255 -13.59 -4.51 1.26
CA HIS A 255 -14.40 -3.45 0.65
C HIS A 255 -13.59 -2.14 0.52
N PRO A 256 -13.78 -1.32 -0.54
CA PRO A 256 -12.96 -0.13 -0.78
C PRO A 256 -12.87 0.82 0.41
N LYS A 257 -14.00 1.08 1.11
CA LYS A 257 -14.03 1.93 2.31
C LYS A 257 -13.18 1.38 3.48
N ILE A 258 -13.04 0.06 3.61
CA ILE A 258 -12.23 -0.57 4.67
C ILE A 258 -10.74 -0.39 4.35
N ILE A 259 -10.30 -0.83 3.17
CA ILE A 259 -8.89 -0.74 2.77
C ILE A 259 -8.42 0.71 2.65
N GLN A 260 -9.31 1.65 2.30
CA GLN A 260 -8.96 3.06 2.14
C GLN A 260 -8.34 3.69 3.40
N PHE A 261 -8.74 3.25 4.60
CA PHE A 261 -8.11 3.69 5.84
C PHE A 261 -6.63 3.30 5.86
N CYS A 262 -6.33 2.01 5.71
CA CYS A 262 -4.95 1.50 5.71
C CYS A 262 -4.13 2.05 4.56
N ASN A 263 -4.72 2.14 3.36
CA ASN A 263 -4.08 2.66 2.15
C ASN A 263 -3.58 4.09 2.35
N LYS A 264 -4.39 4.95 2.99
CA LYS A 264 -4.01 6.33 3.32
C LYS A 264 -2.95 6.40 4.42
N GLN A 265 -3.06 5.57 5.45
CA GLN A 265 -2.16 5.65 6.61
C GLN A 265 -0.78 5.03 6.36
N PHE A 266 -0.71 3.94 5.59
CA PHE A 266 0.49 3.11 5.51
C PHE A 266 1.10 2.99 4.11
N TYR A 267 0.31 3.21 3.05
CA TYR A 267 0.71 2.93 1.68
C TYR A 267 0.62 4.15 0.75
N ASP A 268 0.49 5.36 1.28
CA ASP A 268 0.45 6.61 0.50
C ASP A 268 -0.61 6.61 -0.64
N ASN A 269 -1.73 5.92 -0.44
CA ASN A 269 -2.78 5.69 -1.44
C ASN A 269 -2.30 4.94 -2.72
N ALA A 270 -1.22 4.17 -2.63
CA ALA A 270 -0.68 3.42 -3.76
C ALA A 270 -1.49 2.14 -4.08
N LEU A 271 -2.27 1.61 -3.12
CA LEU A 271 -3.11 0.44 -3.34
C LEU A 271 -4.36 0.80 -4.16
N ILE A 272 -4.78 -0.12 -5.02
CA ILE A 272 -5.93 -0.02 -5.92
C ILE A 272 -6.94 -1.09 -5.49
N PRO A 273 -8.04 -0.72 -4.82
CA PRO A 273 -9.12 -1.65 -4.51
C PRO A 273 -9.79 -2.12 -5.80
N LEU A 274 -9.89 -3.43 -5.98
CA LEU A 274 -10.58 -4.07 -7.10
C LEU A 274 -11.90 -4.75 -6.68
N THR A 275 -12.31 -4.53 -5.44
CA THR A 275 -13.64 -4.85 -4.92
C THR A 275 -14.62 -3.70 -5.24
N LEU A 276 -15.91 -4.02 -5.32
CA LEU A 276 -16.95 -3.04 -5.62
C LEU A 276 -17.55 -2.45 -4.34
N ASP A 277 -17.92 -1.18 -4.39
CA ASP A 277 -18.75 -0.51 -3.38
C ASP A 277 -20.15 -0.34 -3.96
N SER A 278 -21.12 -1.06 -3.40
CA SER A 278 -22.52 -1.04 -3.84
C SER A 278 -23.38 -0.11 -2.97
N GLY A 279 -22.76 0.70 -2.10
CA GLY A 279 -23.45 1.62 -1.19
C GLY A 279 -23.72 1.05 0.20
N GLU A 280 -23.23 -0.15 0.49
CA GLU A 280 -23.37 -0.80 1.80
C GLU A 280 -22.60 -0.08 2.92
N ALA A 281 -23.09 -0.26 4.14
CA ALA A 281 -22.43 0.18 5.36
C ALA A 281 -21.32 -0.81 5.73
N SER A 282 -20.12 -0.61 5.18
CA SER A 282 -18.99 -1.53 5.36
C SER A 282 -18.19 -1.33 6.64
N LEU A 283 -18.47 -0.28 7.42
CA LEU A 283 -17.78 0.07 8.66
C LEU A 283 -18.78 0.66 9.65
N SER A 284 -18.79 0.16 10.89
CA SER A 284 -19.53 0.70 12.01
C SER A 284 -18.59 0.98 13.19
N LEU A 285 -18.88 2.02 13.96
CA LEU A 285 -18.18 2.32 15.20
C LEU A 285 -19.21 2.33 16.33
N ILE A 286 -19.06 1.41 17.28
CA ILE A 286 -19.91 1.33 18.47
C ILE A 286 -19.21 2.07 19.60
N ILE A 287 -19.84 3.13 20.10
CA ILE A 287 -19.31 3.92 21.22
C ILE A 287 -20.02 3.43 22.49
N THR A 288 -19.27 2.78 23.37
CA THR A 288 -19.78 2.34 24.68
C THR A 288 -19.88 3.53 25.64
N ALA A 289 -20.76 3.43 26.64
CA ALA A 289 -20.92 4.52 27.61
C ALA A 289 -19.65 4.69 28.46
N LYS A 290 -19.32 5.94 28.80
CA LYS A 290 -18.15 6.27 29.62
C LYS A 290 -18.26 5.62 31.01
N GLY A 291 -17.20 4.93 31.45
CA GLY A 291 -17.10 4.33 32.78
C GLY A 291 -15.87 3.43 32.93
N ASN A 292 -15.53 3.02 34.16
CA ASN A 292 -14.42 2.10 34.44
C ASN A 292 -14.92 0.64 34.47
N HIS A 293 -15.14 0.09 33.28
CA HIS A 293 -15.68 -1.26 33.08
C HIS A 293 -14.60 -2.34 32.93
N THR A 294 -13.33 -1.96 32.85
CA THR A 294 -12.21 -2.89 32.66
C THR A 294 -11.88 -3.63 33.95
N ARG A 295 -11.68 -4.95 33.87
CA ARG A 295 -11.18 -5.81 34.95
C ARG A 295 -10.14 -6.76 34.35
N ASN A 296 -8.93 -6.83 34.91
CA ASN A 296 -7.87 -7.74 34.43
C ASN A 296 -7.64 -7.73 32.91
N PHE A 297 -7.56 -6.53 32.30
CA PHE A 297 -7.42 -6.35 30.85
C PHE A 297 -8.56 -6.92 29.99
N SER A 298 -9.73 -7.19 30.59
CA SER A 298 -10.97 -7.51 29.88
C SER A 298 -12.07 -6.50 30.21
N ASN A 299 -13.06 -6.38 29.32
CA ASN A 299 -14.18 -5.47 29.40
C ASN A 299 -15.44 -6.16 28.88
N LEU A 300 -16.26 -6.68 29.80
CA LEU A 300 -17.51 -7.35 29.47
C LEU A 300 -18.48 -6.44 28.72
N ARG A 301 -18.51 -5.14 29.07
CA ARG A 301 -19.41 -4.17 28.45
C ARG A 301 -19.15 -4.00 26.95
N GLU A 302 -17.90 -4.12 26.51
CA GLU A 302 -17.56 -4.09 25.08
C GLU A 302 -18.19 -5.27 24.34
N LEU A 303 -18.20 -6.46 24.95
CA LEU A 303 -18.78 -7.67 24.37
C LEU A 303 -20.31 -7.61 24.36
N GLU A 304 -20.94 -7.21 25.47
CA GLU A 304 -22.40 -7.03 25.57
C GLU A 304 -22.91 -6.00 24.57
N SER A 305 -22.09 -4.99 24.21
CA SER A 305 -22.47 -4.00 23.20
C SER A 305 -22.43 -4.54 21.76
N LEU A 306 -21.79 -5.68 21.53
CA LEU A 306 -21.79 -6.39 20.25
C LEU A 306 -23.00 -7.32 20.12
N GLU A 307 -23.53 -7.81 21.25
CA GLU A 307 -24.66 -8.73 21.33
C GLU A 307 -25.93 -8.09 20.74
N GLY A 308 -26.60 -8.80 19.83
CA GLY A 308 -27.88 -8.40 19.22
C GLY A 308 -27.84 -7.49 17.99
N HIS A 309 -26.72 -6.83 17.65
CA HIS A 309 -26.66 -5.89 16.52
C HIS A 309 -25.91 -6.40 15.28
N TYR A 310 -25.01 -7.38 15.43
CA TYR A 310 -24.07 -7.78 14.37
C TYR A 310 -23.86 -9.30 14.28
N TRP A 311 -24.76 -10.09 14.86
CA TRP A 311 -24.67 -11.54 14.89
C TRP A 311 -25.57 -12.20 13.84
N ASP A 312 -25.06 -12.35 12.60
CA ASP A 312 -25.71 -13.09 11.50
C ASP A 312 -25.07 -14.47 11.30
N GLU A 313 -25.71 -15.55 11.76
CA GLU A 313 -25.16 -16.92 11.85
C GLU A 313 -24.62 -17.48 10.52
N GLU A 314 -25.03 -16.92 9.38
CA GLU A 314 -24.60 -17.38 8.06
C GLU A 314 -23.22 -16.82 7.62
N SER A 315 -22.68 -15.83 8.33
CA SER A 315 -21.45 -15.14 7.96
C SER A 315 -20.18 -15.69 8.64
N SER A 316 -19.05 -15.72 7.93
CA SER A 316 -17.73 -15.99 8.52
C SER A 316 -17.26 -14.79 9.33
N ARG A 317 -16.83 -15.01 10.58
CA ARG A 317 -16.47 -13.94 11.52
C ARG A 317 -15.17 -14.21 12.25
N GLY A 318 -14.55 -13.14 12.72
CA GLY A 318 -13.39 -13.18 13.60
C GLY A 318 -13.45 -12.05 14.62
N TYR A 319 -13.20 -12.39 15.88
CA TYR A 319 -13.03 -11.42 16.96
C TYR A 319 -11.54 -11.20 17.20
N ILE A 320 -11.12 -9.93 17.23
CA ILE A 320 -9.72 -9.56 17.47
C ILE A 320 -9.70 -8.59 18.63
N ALA A 321 -8.90 -8.91 19.65
CA ALA A 321 -8.61 -8.02 20.77
C ALA A 321 -7.10 -8.03 21.06
N PRO A 322 -6.53 -6.90 21.53
CA PRO A 322 -5.10 -6.81 21.82
C PRO A 322 -4.68 -7.55 23.09
N TYR A 323 -5.63 -7.95 23.96
CA TYR A 323 -5.35 -8.62 25.22
C TYR A 323 -5.92 -10.04 25.24
N ASN A 324 -5.09 -11.03 25.59
CA ASN A 324 -5.50 -12.42 25.72
C ASN A 324 -6.65 -12.60 26.73
N ALA A 325 -6.68 -11.81 27.81
CA ALA A 325 -7.77 -11.85 28.78
C ALA A 325 -9.13 -11.46 28.18
N GLN A 326 -9.14 -10.53 27.20
CA GLN A 326 -10.34 -10.14 26.48
C GLN A 326 -10.76 -11.21 25.47
N VAL A 327 -9.81 -11.84 24.79
CA VAL A 327 -10.09 -12.98 23.89
C VAL A 327 -10.71 -14.14 24.66
N ASN A 328 -10.11 -14.53 25.79
CA ASN A 328 -10.64 -15.58 26.65
C ASN A 328 -12.05 -15.27 27.18
N LEU A 329 -12.31 -14.00 27.53
CA LEU A 329 -13.66 -13.59 27.94
C LEU A 329 -14.65 -13.67 26.76
N ALA A 330 -14.24 -13.25 25.57
CA ALA A 330 -15.07 -13.29 24.38
C ALA A 330 -15.49 -14.73 24.02
N GLU A 331 -14.60 -15.71 24.16
CA GLU A 331 -14.92 -17.14 23.96
C GLU A 331 -16.01 -17.67 24.91
N THR A 332 -16.24 -17.01 26.05
CA THR A 332 -17.30 -17.41 27.01
C THR A 332 -18.63 -16.69 26.82
N VAL A 333 -18.63 -15.56 26.11
CA VAL A 333 -19.77 -14.63 26.01
C VAL A 333 -20.33 -14.57 24.60
N LEU A 334 -19.46 -14.56 23.59
CA LEU A 334 -19.85 -14.46 22.19
C LEU A 334 -20.27 -15.85 21.65
N PRO A 335 -21.31 -15.94 20.82
CA PRO A 335 -21.78 -17.19 20.22
C PRO A 335 -20.76 -17.93 19.34
#